data_AF-A0A832UU61-F1
#
_entry.id   AF-A0A832UU61-F1
#
_cell.length_a   1.000
_cell.length_b   1.000
_cell.length_c   1.000
_cell.angle_alpha   90.00
_cell.angle_beta   90.00
_cell.angle_gamma   90.00
#
_symmetry.space_group_name_H-M   'P 1'
#
loop_
_entity.id
_entity.type
_entity.pdbx_description
1 polymer ?
#
loop_
_entity_poly.entity_id
_entity_poly.type
_entity_poly.pdbx_seq_one_letter_code
_entity_poly.pdbx_strand_id
1 'polypeptide(L)'
;MKQKKTILFGITNNFFKEQLSLISTELISRGYNVIILTSSRKVNNYFLINNPDIRSIYLPQAGRSLGLKYSDSGLDELFKKYNFNQDQFFFRETKIMGRKKKCLRHYCFPILSYLDRFFEEEKIDYFVNCGEALSNIMMWLVSKKTNVEYFHTTWVGYIDNMHYWDSDLNRISWIKPEFLRKKLSKGDLKIAEDFLSASKKEKKVQGFEPRKVFTYYFFKKYLMYLYNYISTGPARMETYSPPTLANLWISRFFKRLYYRSYYKDFDKNEKYFYFPLHLYYDAIIALTNQEFYRQDEAIKMVAKNIPKDHIIITKEHPVLDGTMPFDMMSAISKLDNVKIVKPHINSHEIIKNSSGVITIASSVGWEAMQYGKPVITLADTFFDYKNLTRKAKNEAELKKLAKQAAEGKLKFNRQDLLQYTYSFVKSHQPNDYFAEDSLSLDRSAKNIRGLADAIEAEIKYRESN
;
A
#
# COMPACT_ATOMS: atom_id res chain seq x y z
N MET A 1 -36.45 -6.20 18.15
CA MET A 1 -35.11 -5.55 18.28
C MET A 1 -34.44 -5.59 16.93
N LYS A 2 -33.94 -4.48 16.38
CA LYS A 2 -33.13 -4.53 15.14
C LYS A 2 -31.89 -5.38 15.43
N GLN A 3 -31.61 -6.37 14.57
CA GLN A 3 -30.40 -7.17 14.67
C GLN A 3 -29.19 -6.22 14.61
N LYS A 4 -28.27 -6.33 15.59
CA LYS A 4 -27.03 -5.55 15.57
C LYS A 4 -26.22 -5.92 14.34
N LYS A 5 -25.73 -4.93 13.60
CA LYS A 5 -24.82 -5.17 12.47
C LYS A 5 -23.46 -5.64 12.98
N THR A 6 -22.85 -6.59 12.29
CA THR A 6 -21.56 -7.18 12.66
C THR A 6 -20.43 -6.59 11.82
N ILE A 7 -19.43 -6.02 12.52
CA ILE A 7 -18.18 -5.55 11.96
C ILE A 7 -17.10 -6.60 12.24
N LEU A 8 -16.49 -7.10 11.18
CA LEU A 8 -15.32 -7.97 11.22
C LEU A 8 -14.05 -7.12 11.05
N PHE A 9 -13.10 -7.22 11.98
CA PHE A 9 -11.76 -6.66 11.80
C PHE A 9 -10.75 -7.75 11.49
N GLY A 10 -9.97 -7.54 10.42
CA GLY A 10 -8.83 -8.39 10.08
C GLY A 10 -7.52 -7.75 10.54
N ILE A 11 -6.92 -8.28 11.61
CA ILE A 11 -5.68 -7.73 12.18
C ILE A 11 -4.59 -8.80 12.29
N THR A 12 -3.42 -8.52 11.73
CA THR A 12 -2.26 -9.44 11.78
C THR A 12 -1.08 -8.82 12.51
N ASN A 13 -1.10 -7.49 12.63
CA ASN A 13 0.00 -6.72 13.20
C ASN A 13 -0.18 -6.49 14.72
N ASN A 14 0.81 -6.95 15.50
CA ASN A 14 0.86 -6.81 16.95
C ASN A 14 0.91 -5.37 17.46
N PHE A 15 1.33 -4.41 16.63
CA PHE A 15 1.49 -3.02 17.04
C PHE A 15 0.13 -2.36 17.34
N PHE A 16 -0.92 -2.68 16.58
CA PHE A 16 -2.22 -1.99 16.64
C PHE A 16 -3.25 -2.63 17.57
N LYS A 17 -2.94 -3.77 18.20
CA LYS A 17 -3.90 -4.55 18.99
C LYS A 17 -4.65 -3.75 20.07
N GLU A 18 -3.95 -2.85 20.75
CA GLU A 18 -4.53 -2.03 21.83
C GLU A 18 -5.44 -0.94 21.27
N GLN A 19 -4.98 -0.21 20.25
CA GLN A 19 -5.78 0.83 19.61
C GLN A 19 -7.04 0.25 18.96
N LEU A 20 -6.91 -0.88 18.26
CA LEU A 20 -8.07 -1.58 17.70
C LEU A 20 -9.02 -2.06 18.79
N SER A 21 -8.51 -2.51 19.93
CA SER A 21 -9.34 -2.88 21.06
C SER A 21 -10.19 -1.71 21.56
N LEU A 22 -9.61 -0.52 21.67
CA LEU A 22 -10.33 0.69 22.07
C LEU A 22 -11.39 1.09 21.03
N ILE A 23 -11.07 1.02 19.74
CA ILE A 23 -12.01 1.28 18.63
C ILE A 23 -13.18 0.27 18.67
N SER A 24 -12.89 -1.01 18.90
CA SER A 24 -13.91 -2.06 18.99
C SER A 24 -14.85 -1.81 20.17
N THR A 25 -14.34 -1.43 21.34
CA THR A 25 -15.17 -1.09 22.51
C THR A 25 -16.07 0.11 22.22
N GLU A 26 -15.53 1.14 21.56
CA GLU A 26 -16.30 2.31 21.13
C GLU A 26 -17.44 1.90 20.16
N LEU A 27 -17.15 1.08 19.15
CA LEU A 27 -18.17 0.60 18.19
C LEU A 27 -19.23 -0.29 18.87
N ILE A 28 -18.86 -1.12 19.83
CA ILE A 28 -19.82 -1.92 20.62
C ILE A 28 -20.77 -1.01 21.41
N SER A 29 -20.24 0.07 22.00
CA SER A 29 -21.06 1.05 22.73
C SER A 29 -22.08 1.76 21.83
N ARG A 30 -21.80 1.85 20.52
CA ARG A 30 -22.68 2.42 19.48
C ARG A 30 -23.67 1.41 18.89
N GLY A 31 -23.67 0.17 19.39
CA GLY A 31 -24.65 -0.86 19.01
C GLY A 31 -24.20 -1.83 17.92
N TYR A 32 -22.92 -1.84 17.54
CA TYR A 32 -22.37 -2.86 16.66
C TYR A 32 -22.02 -4.15 17.42
N ASN A 33 -22.02 -5.27 16.71
CA ASN A 33 -21.31 -6.48 17.11
C ASN A 33 -19.91 -6.45 16.47
N VAL A 34 -18.86 -6.81 17.20
CA VAL A 34 -17.49 -6.75 16.68
C VAL A 34 -16.80 -8.11 16.83
N ILE A 35 -16.25 -8.60 15.72
CA ILE A 35 -15.48 -9.85 15.66
C ILE A 35 -14.06 -9.53 15.18
N ILE A 36 -13.07 -10.11 15.83
CA ILE A 36 -11.65 -9.97 15.45
C ILE A 36 -11.16 -11.29 14.84
N LEU A 37 -10.73 -11.26 13.58
CA LEU A 37 -9.95 -12.35 12.98
C LEU A 37 -8.47 -11.97 12.97
N THR A 38 -7.63 -12.89 13.45
CA THR A 38 -6.19 -12.64 13.48
C THR A 38 -5.37 -13.88 13.16
N SER A 39 -4.29 -13.67 12.40
CA SER A 39 -3.21 -14.66 12.27
C SER A 39 -2.23 -14.61 13.44
N SER A 40 -2.31 -13.62 14.34
CA SER A 40 -1.34 -13.46 15.42
C SER A 40 -1.87 -13.98 16.75
N ARG A 41 -1.17 -14.97 17.32
CA ARG A 41 -1.46 -15.48 18.66
C ARG A 41 -1.38 -14.39 19.74
N LYS A 42 -0.47 -13.41 19.58
CA LYS A 42 -0.31 -12.30 20.52
C LYS A 42 -1.48 -11.34 20.49
N VAL A 43 -2.01 -11.05 19.30
CA VAL A 43 -3.22 -10.23 19.17
C VAL A 43 -4.38 -10.97 19.82
N ASN A 44 -4.57 -12.25 19.47
CA ASN A 44 -5.67 -13.03 20.04
C ASN A 44 -5.62 -13.09 21.57
N ASN A 45 -4.47 -13.42 22.15
CA ASN A 45 -4.30 -13.47 23.60
C ASN A 45 -4.55 -12.10 24.26
N TYR A 46 -4.18 -11.01 23.59
CA TYR A 46 -4.43 -9.67 24.12
C TYR A 46 -5.93 -9.39 24.25
N PHE A 47 -6.73 -9.70 23.22
CA PHE A 47 -8.19 -9.56 23.28
C PHE A 47 -8.80 -10.48 24.34
N LEU A 48 -8.42 -11.75 24.39
CA LEU A 48 -8.93 -12.70 25.39
C LEU A 48 -8.68 -12.26 26.85
N ILE A 49 -7.56 -11.59 27.12
CA ILE A 49 -7.19 -11.15 28.47
C ILE A 49 -7.80 -9.79 28.81
N ASN A 50 -7.72 -8.83 27.89
CA ASN A 50 -8.04 -7.43 28.20
C ASN A 50 -9.48 -7.05 27.84
N ASN A 51 -10.10 -7.73 26.89
CA ASN A 51 -11.45 -7.44 26.40
C ASN A 51 -12.18 -8.75 26.01
N PRO A 52 -12.49 -9.62 26.98
CA PRO A 52 -13.04 -10.96 26.72
C PRO A 52 -14.43 -10.94 26.05
N ASP A 53 -15.16 -9.83 26.17
CA ASP A 53 -16.47 -9.64 25.51
C ASP A 53 -16.35 -9.49 23.99
N ILE A 54 -15.16 -9.17 23.48
CA ILE A 54 -14.89 -9.07 22.04
C ILE A 54 -14.45 -10.44 21.54
N ARG A 55 -15.28 -11.05 20.67
CA ARG A 55 -14.97 -12.35 20.07
C ARG A 55 -13.74 -12.25 19.17
N SER A 56 -12.62 -12.79 19.64
CA SER A 56 -11.36 -12.89 18.90
C SER A 56 -11.06 -14.33 18.48
N ILE A 57 -10.72 -14.52 17.21
CA ILE A 57 -10.48 -15.83 16.60
C ILE A 57 -9.07 -15.89 16.01
N TYR A 58 -8.29 -16.87 16.50
CA TYR A 58 -6.95 -17.15 16.01
C TYR A 58 -6.99 -18.12 14.81
N LEU A 59 -6.86 -17.58 13.59
CA LEU A 59 -7.06 -18.30 12.33
C LEU A 59 -6.24 -19.61 12.21
N PRO A 60 -4.93 -19.67 12.52
CA PRO A 60 -4.18 -20.92 12.47
C PRO A 60 -4.68 -22.01 13.42
N GLN A 61 -5.30 -21.66 14.54
CA GLN A 61 -5.91 -22.65 15.44
C GLN A 61 -7.29 -23.05 14.94
N ALA A 62 -8.10 -22.08 14.51
CA ALA A 62 -9.44 -22.31 13.97
C ALA A 62 -9.42 -23.20 12.70
N GLY A 63 -8.45 -22.98 11.82
CA GLY A 63 -8.23 -23.86 10.67
C GLY A 63 -7.83 -25.29 11.04
N ARG A 64 -7.00 -25.45 12.09
CA ARG A 64 -6.59 -26.78 12.56
C ARG A 64 -7.71 -27.51 13.30
N SER A 65 -8.61 -26.80 13.99
CA SER A 65 -9.74 -27.41 14.69
C SER A 65 -10.76 -28.05 13.73
N LEU A 66 -10.70 -27.75 12.43
CA LEU A 66 -11.51 -28.47 11.44
C LEU A 66 -11.09 -29.94 11.26
N GLY A 67 -9.91 -30.34 11.74
CA GLY A 67 -9.42 -31.73 11.62
C GLY A 67 -9.13 -32.17 10.18
N LEU A 68 -9.05 -31.23 9.23
CA LEU A 68 -8.83 -31.53 7.82
C LEU A 68 -7.40 -32.00 7.58
N LYS A 69 -7.25 -33.15 6.91
CA LYS A 69 -5.97 -33.55 6.33
C LYS A 69 -5.64 -32.62 5.16
N TYR A 70 -4.39 -32.18 5.07
CA TYR A 70 -3.95 -31.33 3.96
C TYR A 70 -4.23 -32.03 2.61
N SER A 71 -4.81 -31.27 1.68
CA SER A 71 -5.09 -31.73 0.31
C SER A 71 -4.69 -30.65 -0.69
N ASP A 72 -3.82 -31.01 -1.63
CA ASP A 72 -3.47 -30.13 -2.75
C ASP A 72 -4.70 -29.85 -3.62
N SER A 73 -5.49 -30.88 -3.95
CA SER A 73 -6.71 -30.71 -4.75
C SER A 73 -7.74 -29.84 -4.04
N GLY A 74 -7.89 -30.00 -2.72
CA GLY A 74 -8.82 -29.18 -1.93
C GLY A 74 -8.45 -27.70 -1.90
N LEU A 75 -7.15 -27.37 -1.83
CA LEU A 75 -6.71 -25.99 -1.94
C LEU A 75 -6.94 -25.43 -3.36
N ASP A 76 -6.69 -26.24 -4.39
CA ASP A 76 -6.89 -25.82 -5.78
C ASP A 76 -8.39 -25.61 -6.09
N GLU A 77 -9.27 -26.42 -5.50
CA GLU A 77 -10.73 -26.22 -5.51
C GLU A 77 -11.14 -24.90 -4.84
N LEU A 78 -10.55 -24.57 -3.68
CA LEU A 78 -10.79 -23.28 -3.02
C LEU A 78 -10.31 -22.11 -3.89
N PHE A 79 -9.10 -22.19 -4.47
CA PHE A 79 -8.63 -21.16 -5.39
C PHE A 79 -9.54 -21.00 -6.61
N LYS A 80 -10.08 -22.10 -7.13
CA LYS A 80 -11.08 -22.07 -8.20
C LYS A 80 -12.40 -21.44 -7.75
N LYS A 81 -12.93 -21.82 -6.57
CA LYS A 81 -14.16 -21.24 -5.96
C LYS A 81 -14.06 -19.72 -5.87
N TYR A 82 -12.91 -19.21 -5.43
CA TYR A 82 -12.69 -17.78 -5.27
C TYR A 82 -12.14 -17.07 -6.52
N ASN A 83 -11.92 -17.78 -7.63
CA ASN A 83 -11.39 -17.27 -8.90
C ASN A 83 -10.03 -16.57 -8.79
N PHE A 84 -9.08 -17.18 -8.06
CA PHE A 84 -7.73 -16.63 -7.89
C PHE A 84 -6.65 -17.48 -8.52
N ASN A 85 -5.75 -16.80 -9.24
CA ASN A 85 -4.53 -17.42 -9.75
C ASN A 85 -3.54 -17.60 -8.60
N GLN A 86 -3.12 -18.85 -8.38
CA GLN A 86 -2.20 -19.21 -7.32
C GLN A 86 -0.83 -18.50 -7.42
N ASP A 87 -0.28 -18.37 -8.61
CA ASP A 87 1.06 -17.77 -8.79
C ASP A 87 1.03 -16.27 -8.51
N GLN A 88 -0.07 -15.60 -8.88
CA GLN A 88 -0.32 -14.21 -8.48
C GLN A 88 -0.48 -14.09 -6.97
N PHE A 89 -1.29 -14.97 -6.36
CA PHE A 89 -1.55 -14.95 -4.92
C PHE A 89 -0.28 -15.15 -4.07
N PHE A 90 0.63 -16.01 -4.51
CA PHE A 90 1.90 -16.27 -3.80
C PHE A 90 3.10 -15.47 -4.33
N PHE A 91 2.89 -14.50 -5.22
CA PHE A 91 3.97 -13.80 -5.89
C PHE A 91 4.92 -13.13 -4.88
N ARG A 92 4.37 -12.31 -3.97
CA ARG A 92 5.16 -11.63 -2.94
C ARG A 92 5.93 -12.64 -2.09
N GLU A 93 5.24 -13.64 -1.59
CA GLU A 93 5.79 -14.63 -0.67
C GLU A 93 6.93 -15.42 -1.32
N THR A 94 6.80 -15.77 -2.59
CA THR A 94 7.78 -16.60 -3.32
C THR A 94 8.90 -15.78 -3.93
N LYS A 95 8.58 -14.75 -4.72
CA LYS A 95 9.56 -13.96 -5.49
C LYS A 95 10.29 -12.93 -4.64
N ILE A 96 9.58 -12.32 -3.69
CA ILE A 96 10.11 -11.20 -2.89
C ILE A 96 10.61 -11.72 -1.53
N MET A 97 9.87 -12.62 -0.89
CA MET A 97 10.22 -13.14 0.44
C MET A 97 10.95 -14.49 0.41
N GLY A 98 11.09 -15.13 -0.76
CA GLY A 98 11.86 -16.37 -0.92
C GLY A 98 11.25 -17.59 -0.26
N ARG A 99 9.93 -17.60 -0.02
CA ARG A 99 9.25 -18.71 0.67
C ARG A 99 8.98 -19.87 -0.28
N LYS A 100 9.05 -21.09 0.25
CA LYS A 100 8.72 -22.31 -0.50
C LYS A 100 7.21 -22.42 -0.69
N LYS A 101 6.77 -22.56 -1.95
CA LYS A 101 5.34 -22.70 -2.32
C LYS A 101 4.63 -23.81 -1.55
N LYS A 102 5.27 -24.98 -1.35
CA LYS A 102 4.73 -26.08 -0.54
C LYS A 102 4.35 -25.63 0.88
N CYS A 103 5.20 -24.87 1.56
CA CYS A 103 4.94 -24.39 2.92
C CYS A 103 3.78 -23.38 2.96
N LEU A 104 3.68 -22.52 1.94
CA LEU A 104 2.59 -21.57 1.81
C LEU A 104 1.25 -22.29 1.63
N ARG A 105 1.20 -23.30 0.74
CA ARG A 105 -0.01 -24.11 0.55
C ARG A 105 -0.47 -24.81 1.84
N HIS A 106 0.46 -25.43 2.58
CA HIS A 106 0.15 -26.06 3.86
C HIS A 106 -0.36 -25.06 4.92
N TYR A 107 0.13 -23.82 4.88
CA TYR A 107 -0.34 -22.75 5.76
C TYR A 107 -1.73 -22.24 5.36
N CYS A 108 -1.95 -22.01 4.06
CA CYS A 108 -3.17 -21.42 3.53
C CYS A 108 -4.36 -22.38 3.57
N PHE A 109 -4.17 -23.67 3.26
CA PHE A 109 -5.27 -24.64 3.15
C PHE A 109 -6.20 -24.64 4.38
N PRO A 110 -5.74 -24.92 5.61
CA PRO A 110 -6.64 -24.95 6.77
C PRO A 110 -7.26 -23.58 7.08
N ILE A 111 -6.56 -22.48 6.78
CA ILE A 111 -7.08 -21.13 7.01
C ILE A 111 -8.18 -20.78 6.01
N LEU A 112 -7.97 -21.02 4.71
CA LEU A 112 -8.98 -20.79 3.69
C LEU A 112 -10.19 -21.70 3.89
N SER A 113 -10.00 -22.97 4.25
CA SER A 113 -11.11 -23.87 4.57
C SER A 113 -11.94 -23.39 5.76
N TYR A 114 -11.31 -22.75 6.75
CA TYR A 114 -12.03 -22.15 7.87
C TYR A 114 -12.75 -20.87 7.46
N LEU A 115 -12.10 -19.99 6.71
CA LEU A 115 -12.72 -18.76 6.23
C LEU A 115 -13.94 -19.06 5.34
N ASP A 116 -13.84 -20.08 4.49
CA ASP A 116 -14.92 -20.58 3.64
C ASP A 116 -16.20 -20.85 4.45
N ARG A 117 -16.07 -21.66 5.51
CA ARG A 117 -17.19 -21.97 6.42
C ARG A 117 -17.61 -20.78 7.26
N PHE A 118 -16.64 -20.02 7.79
CA PHE A 118 -16.88 -18.88 8.65
C PHE A 118 -17.78 -17.84 7.97
N PHE A 119 -17.50 -17.49 6.71
CA PHE A 119 -18.31 -16.51 5.98
C PHE A 119 -19.65 -17.08 5.47
N GLU A 120 -19.81 -18.41 5.41
CA GLU A 120 -21.10 -19.06 5.12
C GLU A 120 -22.00 -19.13 6.37
N GLU A 121 -21.42 -19.39 7.54
CA GLU A 121 -22.14 -19.58 8.80
C GLU A 121 -22.39 -18.27 9.56
N GLU A 122 -21.45 -17.33 9.52
CA GLU A 122 -21.52 -16.08 10.26
C GLU A 122 -22.09 -14.96 9.39
N LYS A 123 -23.12 -14.29 9.89
CA LYS A 123 -23.66 -13.09 9.26
C LYS A 123 -22.75 -11.88 9.56
N ILE A 124 -21.83 -11.62 8.64
CA ILE A 124 -20.98 -10.43 8.65
C ILE A 124 -21.60 -9.37 7.74
N ASP A 125 -21.75 -8.13 8.23
CA ASP A 125 -22.25 -7.02 7.41
C ASP A 125 -21.08 -6.23 6.81
N TYR A 126 -20.02 -5.99 7.59
CA TYR A 126 -18.85 -5.21 7.17
C TYR A 126 -17.56 -5.93 7.51
N PHE A 127 -16.61 -5.94 6.57
CA PHE A 127 -15.24 -6.37 6.80
C PHE A 127 -14.28 -5.19 6.66
N VAL A 128 -13.74 -4.74 7.80
CA VAL A 128 -12.73 -3.69 7.88
C VAL A 128 -11.36 -4.34 7.96
N ASN A 129 -10.64 -4.26 6.84
CA ASN A 129 -9.29 -4.77 6.76
C ASN A 129 -8.27 -3.66 7.03
N CYS A 130 -7.28 -3.96 7.86
CA CYS A 130 -6.22 -3.04 8.19
C CYS A 130 -4.85 -3.62 7.80
N GLY A 131 -4.72 -4.31 6.67
CA GLY A 131 -3.41 -4.84 6.32
C GLY A 131 -3.39 -5.73 5.11
N GLU A 132 -2.18 -6.12 4.76
CA GLU A 132 -1.89 -6.85 3.52
C GLU A 132 -1.10 -8.13 3.78
N ALA A 133 -1.07 -8.61 5.02
CA ALA A 133 -0.48 -9.92 5.30
C ALA A 133 -1.24 -11.01 4.52
N LEU A 134 -0.59 -12.17 4.32
CA LEU A 134 -1.17 -13.25 3.52
C LEU A 134 -2.57 -13.65 4.00
N SER A 135 -2.79 -13.72 5.32
CA SER A 135 -4.12 -13.96 5.89
C SER A 135 -5.13 -12.83 5.67
N ASN A 136 -4.72 -11.56 5.67
CA ASN A 136 -5.60 -10.46 5.28
C ASN A 136 -6.04 -10.58 3.82
N ILE A 137 -5.11 -10.94 2.94
CA ILE A 137 -5.42 -11.21 1.54
C ILE A 137 -6.42 -12.37 1.46
N MET A 138 -6.18 -13.50 2.16
CA MET A 138 -7.14 -14.64 2.20
C MET A 138 -8.53 -14.22 2.66
N MET A 139 -8.65 -13.42 3.73
CA MET A 139 -9.94 -12.90 4.21
C MET A 139 -10.61 -12.04 3.14
N TRP A 140 -9.86 -11.19 2.44
CA TRP A 140 -10.36 -10.38 1.33
C TRP A 140 -10.81 -11.23 0.13
N LEU A 141 -10.06 -12.29 -0.22
CA LEU A 141 -10.45 -13.22 -1.29
C LEU A 141 -11.83 -13.80 -1.03
N VAL A 142 -12.05 -14.26 0.21
CA VAL A 142 -13.30 -14.89 0.61
C VAL A 142 -14.43 -13.86 0.67
N SER A 143 -14.19 -12.69 1.25
CA SER A 143 -15.21 -11.65 1.38
C SER A 143 -15.72 -11.13 0.03
N LYS A 144 -14.89 -11.13 -1.02
CA LYS A 144 -15.31 -10.69 -2.37
C LYS A 144 -16.35 -11.61 -3.02
N LYS A 145 -16.54 -12.84 -2.52
CA LYS A 145 -17.55 -13.79 -3.01
C LYS A 145 -18.76 -13.91 -2.09
N THR A 146 -18.83 -13.10 -1.05
CA THR A 146 -19.92 -13.08 -0.08
C THR A 146 -20.63 -11.73 -0.16
N ASN A 147 -21.74 -11.56 0.57
CA ASN A 147 -22.49 -10.29 0.61
C ASN A 147 -21.90 -9.29 1.62
N VAL A 148 -20.62 -9.44 1.98
CA VAL A 148 -19.97 -8.60 3.00
C VAL A 148 -19.42 -7.33 2.36
N GLU A 149 -19.76 -6.19 2.93
CA GLU A 149 -19.19 -4.91 2.51
C GLU A 149 -17.73 -4.79 2.99
N TYR A 150 -16.79 -4.90 2.06
CA TYR A 150 -15.36 -4.81 2.32
C TYR A 150 -14.84 -3.39 2.15
N PHE A 151 -14.08 -2.93 3.14
CA PHE A 151 -13.24 -1.75 2.99
C PHE A 151 -11.98 -1.86 3.81
N HIS A 152 -10.94 -1.18 3.33
CA HIS A 152 -9.65 -1.19 3.98
C HIS A 152 -8.99 0.17 3.93
N THR A 153 -8.12 0.40 4.90
CA THR A 153 -7.26 1.58 4.93
C THR A 153 -5.82 1.12 4.99
N THR A 154 -4.95 1.88 4.33
CA THR A 154 -3.54 1.86 4.69
C THR A 154 -3.39 2.62 6.00
N TRP A 155 -2.58 2.12 6.93
CA TRP A 155 -2.43 2.72 8.25
C TRP A 155 -1.92 4.17 8.26
N VAL A 156 -1.55 4.72 7.11
CA VAL A 156 -1.07 6.08 6.91
C VAL A 156 -1.80 6.63 5.69
N GLY A 157 -2.43 7.79 5.81
CA GLY A 157 -3.02 8.49 4.67
C GLY A 157 -2.01 9.31 3.87
N TYR A 158 -2.48 9.98 2.81
CA TYR A 158 -1.66 10.92 2.04
C TYR A 158 -1.68 12.34 2.61
N ILE A 159 -2.59 12.60 3.55
CA ILE A 159 -2.74 13.86 4.28
C ILE A 159 -2.54 13.53 5.77
N ASP A 160 -1.67 14.29 6.42
CA ASP A 160 -1.34 14.08 7.84
C ASP A 160 -2.58 14.10 8.72
N ASN A 161 -2.60 13.19 9.71
CA ASN A 161 -3.71 12.98 10.63
C ASN A 161 -5.05 12.66 9.93
N MET A 162 -4.99 12.15 8.70
CA MET A 162 -6.14 11.68 7.96
C MET A 162 -5.86 10.32 7.33
N HIS A 163 -6.91 9.55 7.10
CA HIS A 163 -6.84 8.28 6.38
C HIS A 163 -7.88 8.25 5.27
N TYR A 164 -7.91 7.18 4.48
CA TYR A 164 -8.89 6.97 3.43
C TYR A 164 -9.34 5.51 3.42
N TRP A 165 -10.55 5.26 2.94
CA TRP A 165 -11.08 3.92 2.79
C TRP A 165 -11.14 3.53 1.32
N ASP A 166 -10.53 2.41 0.97
CA ASP A 166 -10.62 1.80 -0.35
C ASP A 166 -11.47 0.53 -0.30
N SER A 167 -12.12 0.22 -1.42
CA SER A 167 -12.95 -0.98 -1.62
C SER A 167 -12.15 -2.18 -2.15
N ASP A 168 -10.86 -2.00 -2.44
CA ASP A 168 -10.02 -3.04 -3.02
C ASP A 168 -8.54 -2.88 -2.68
N LEU A 169 -7.81 -3.99 -2.53
CA LEU A 169 -6.40 -4.03 -2.18
C LEU A 169 -5.49 -3.34 -3.22
N ASN A 170 -6.00 -3.02 -4.41
CA ASN A 170 -5.28 -2.26 -5.43
C ASN A 170 -5.05 -0.78 -5.05
N ARG A 171 -5.77 -0.25 -4.05
CA ARG A 171 -5.64 1.13 -3.55
C ARG A 171 -5.91 2.20 -4.63
N ILE A 172 -6.76 1.92 -5.63
CA ILE A 172 -7.08 2.86 -6.72
C ILE A 172 -8.49 3.45 -6.63
N SER A 173 -9.36 2.93 -5.76
CA SER A 173 -10.80 3.25 -5.78
C SER A 173 -11.27 4.11 -4.62
N TRP A 174 -10.37 4.53 -3.73
CA TRP A 174 -10.71 5.31 -2.54
C TRP A 174 -11.16 6.75 -2.81
N ILE A 175 -10.92 7.29 -4.02
CA ILE A 175 -11.45 8.59 -4.42
C ILE A 175 -12.96 8.46 -4.71
N LYS A 176 -13.76 9.09 -3.87
CA LYS A 176 -15.22 8.97 -3.91
C LYS A 176 -15.83 9.66 -5.15
N PRO A 177 -16.60 8.93 -5.99
CA PRO A 177 -17.15 9.48 -7.23
C PRO A 177 -18.08 10.69 -7.06
N GLU A 178 -18.81 10.82 -5.94
CA GLU A 178 -19.68 11.98 -5.72
C GLU A 178 -18.90 13.29 -5.69
N PHE A 179 -17.67 13.28 -5.17
CA PHE A 179 -16.83 14.48 -5.16
C PHE A 179 -16.26 14.81 -6.54
N LEU A 180 -16.00 13.81 -7.37
CA LEU A 180 -15.55 14.03 -8.76
C LEU A 180 -16.65 14.61 -9.65
N ARG A 181 -17.92 14.32 -9.35
CA ARG A 181 -19.10 14.80 -10.09
C ARG A 181 -19.67 16.12 -9.56
N LYS A 182 -19.33 16.50 -8.33
CA LYS A 182 -19.79 17.75 -7.70
C LYS A 182 -19.28 18.98 -8.45
N LYS A 183 -20.19 19.89 -8.80
CA LYS A 183 -19.83 21.25 -9.25
C LYS A 183 -19.23 22.05 -8.10
N LEU A 184 -17.97 22.47 -8.24
CA LEU A 184 -17.26 23.18 -7.17
C LEU A 184 -17.78 24.60 -6.92
N SER A 185 -18.02 24.92 -5.66
CA SER A 185 -18.24 26.29 -5.19
C SER A 185 -16.92 27.05 -5.01
N LYS A 186 -16.99 28.37 -4.75
CA LYS A 186 -15.78 29.17 -4.42
C LYS A 186 -15.04 28.63 -3.18
N GLY A 187 -15.77 28.15 -2.17
CA GLY A 187 -15.19 27.54 -0.97
C GLY A 187 -14.48 26.21 -1.28
N ASP A 188 -15.07 25.39 -2.15
CA ASP A 188 -14.47 24.12 -2.57
C ASP A 188 -13.17 24.33 -3.36
N LEU A 189 -13.16 25.33 -4.25
CA LEU A 189 -11.97 25.72 -5.00
C LEU A 189 -10.85 26.17 -4.05
N LYS A 190 -11.19 26.94 -3.01
CA LYS A 190 -10.22 27.37 -2.00
C LYS A 190 -9.57 26.20 -1.28
N ILE A 191 -10.34 25.16 -0.90
CA ILE A 191 -9.79 23.94 -0.27
C ILE A 191 -8.74 23.29 -1.18
N ALA A 192 -9.03 23.15 -2.48
CA ALA A 192 -8.09 22.58 -3.43
C ALA A 192 -6.83 23.45 -3.61
N GLU A 193 -6.99 24.77 -3.70
CA GLU A 193 -5.87 25.70 -3.85
C GLU A 193 -4.97 25.76 -2.61
N ASP A 194 -5.56 25.73 -1.42
CA ASP A 194 -4.84 25.70 -0.14
C ASP A 194 -4.00 24.42 -0.04
N PHE A 195 -4.57 23.26 -0.37
CA PHE A 195 -3.84 21.99 -0.40
C PHE A 195 -2.68 22.00 -1.40
N LEU A 196 -2.91 22.43 -2.65
CA LEU A 196 -1.85 22.51 -3.66
C LEU A 196 -0.72 23.45 -3.23
N SER A 197 -1.07 24.56 -2.60
CA SER A 197 -0.10 25.55 -2.11
C SER A 197 0.74 24.98 -0.97
N ALA A 198 0.11 24.29 -0.02
CA ALA A 198 0.80 23.63 1.09
C ALA A 198 1.71 22.50 0.60
N SER A 199 1.21 21.61 -0.27
CA SER A 199 1.95 20.47 -0.78
C SER A 199 3.19 20.88 -1.59
N LYS A 200 3.15 22.02 -2.30
CA LYS A 200 4.32 22.54 -3.04
C LYS A 200 5.40 23.15 -2.14
N LYS A 201 5.02 23.71 -0.99
CA LYS A 201 5.96 24.34 -0.05
C LYS A 201 6.86 23.32 0.63
N GLU A 202 6.29 22.20 1.06
CA GLU A 202 7.01 21.17 1.80
C GLU A 202 6.77 19.78 1.20
N LYS A 203 7.86 19.10 0.82
CA LYS A 203 7.77 17.70 0.43
C LYS A 203 7.72 16.82 1.67
N LYS A 204 6.53 16.30 1.98
CA LYS A 204 6.40 15.23 2.97
C LYS A 204 6.80 13.89 2.34
N VAL A 205 7.73 13.20 2.97
CA VAL A 205 8.14 11.85 2.53
C VAL A 205 7.13 10.86 3.08
N GLN A 206 6.41 10.18 2.21
CA GLN A 206 5.48 9.12 2.62
C GLN A 206 6.27 7.90 3.14
N GLY A 207 5.91 7.43 4.33
CA GLY A 207 6.52 6.28 4.98
C GLY A 207 7.44 6.64 6.15
N PHE A 208 7.93 5.61 6.86
CA PHE A 208 8.75 5.79 8.06
C PHE A 208 10.06 6.51 7.76
N GLU A 209 10.48 7.45 8.61
CA GLU A 209 11.77 8.11 8.46
C GLU A 209 12.93 7.13 8.28
N PRO A 210 13.92 7.45 7.42
CA PRO A 210 15.09 6.60 7.21
C PRO A 210 15.86 6.41 8.53
N ARG A 211 15.78 5.20 9.10
CA ARG A 211 16.42 4.88 10.39
C ARG A 211 17.93 4.68 10.23
N LYS A 212 18.73 5.30 11.11
CA LYS A 212 20.19 5.11 11.19
C LYS A 212 20.54 3.64 11.40
N VAL A 213 21.36 3.02 10.55
CA VAL A 213 21.71 1.59 10.66
C VAL A 213 22.79 1.39 11.76
N PHE A 214 22.78 0.23 12.44
CA PHE A 214 23.84 -0.22 13.38
C PHE A 214 24.06 0.61 14.65
N THR A 215 22.99 1.00 15.35
CA THR A 215 23.08 1.52 16.73
C THR A 215 22.76 0.41 17.75
N TYR A 216 23.10 0.57 19.05
CA TYR A 216 22.65 -0.35 20.13
C TYR A 216 21.14 -0.68 20.06
N TYR A 217 20.35 0.31 19.66
CA TYR A 217 18.92 0.18 19.42
C TYR A 217 18.53 -0.87 18.34
N PHE A 218 19.39 -1.12 17.34
CA PHE A 218 19.17 -2.18 16.34
C PHE A 218 19.33 -3.56 16.93
N PHE A 219 20.33 -3.78 17.79
CA PHE A 219 20.51 -5.07 18.46
C PHE A 219 19.33 -5.39 19.38
N LYS A 220 18.89 -4.41 20.20
CA LYS A 220 17.67 -4.55 21.01
C LYS A 220 16.43 -4.86 20.16
N LYS A 221 16.26 -4.20 19.01
CA LYS A 221 15.17 -4.47 18.07
C LYS A 221 15.26 -5.86 17.44
N TYR A 222 16.46 -6.31 17.07
CA TYR A 222 16.66 -7.64 16.53
C TYR A 222 16.33 -8.72 17.56
N LEU A 223 16.76 -8.56 18.82
CA LEU A 223 16.39 -9.46 19.91
C LEU A 223 14.88 -9.47 20.16
N MET A 224 14.24 -8.30 20.17
CA MET A 224 12.79 -8.20 20.27
C MET A 224 12.09 -8.87 19.07
N TYR A 225 12.63 -8.73 17.86
CA TYR A 225 12.13 -9.41 16.67
C TYR A 225 12.29 -10.93 16.80
N LEU A 226 13.44 -11.42 17.25
CA LEU A 226 13.70 -12.84 17.47
C LEU A 226 12.71 -13.42 18.49
N TYR A 227 12.53 -12.75 19.63
CA TYR A 227 11.52 -13.11 20.62
C TYR A 227 10.11 -13.14 20.00
N ASN A 228 9.75 -12.10 19.23
CA ASN A 228 8.47 -12.04 18.53
C ASN A 228 8.31 -13.19 17.53
N TYR A 229 9.32 -13.48 16.71
CA TYR A 229 9.31 -14.54 15.71
C TYR A 229 9.08 -15.93 16.33
N ILE A 230 9.75 -16.22 17.46
CA ILE A 230 9.58 -17.48 18.19
C ILE A 230 8.19 -17.55 18.82
N SER A 231 7.72 -16.45 19.42
CA SER A 231 6.43 -16.40 20.13
C SER A 231 5.20 -16.31 19.21
N THR A 232 5.36 -15.92 17.94
CA THR A 232 4.25 -15.84 16.96
C THR A 232 3.73 -17.20 16.48
N GLY A 233 4.43 -18.31 16.77
CA GLY A 233 3.98 -19.66 16.37
C GLY A 233 3.87 -19.82 14.84
N PRO A 234 2.84 -20.50 14.30
CA PRO A 234 2.62 -20.65 12.86
C PRO A 234 2.59 -19.34 12.06
N ALA A 235 2.18 -18.23 12.69
CA ALA A 235 2.13 -16.90 12.07
C ALA A 235 3.52 -16.36 11.67
N ARG A 236 4.61 -16.97 12.17
CA ARG A 236 5.97 -16.66 11.73
C ARG A 236 6.14 -16.80 10.21
N MET A 237 5.30 -17.62 9.57
CA MET A 237 5.22 -17.76 8.11
C MET A 237 4.83 -16.47 7.39
N GLU A 238 4.28 -15.46 8.08
CA GLU A 238 3.98 -14.15 7.51
C GLU A 238 5.13 -13.14 7.70
N THR A 239 6.13 -13.47 8.52
CA THR A 239 7.30 -12.62 8.81
C THR A 239 8.60 -13.17 8.17
N TYR A 240 9.67 -12.38 8.15
CA TYR A 240 11.00 -12.87 7.73
C TYR A 240 11.63 -13.77 8.80
N SER A 241 12.42 -14.77 8.41
CA SER A 241 13.23 -15.47 9.42
C SER A 241 14.27 -14.49 10.01
N PRO A 242 14.66 -14.63 11.29
CA PRO A 242 15.67 -13.75 11.88
C PRO A 242 16.99 -13.71 11.08
N PRO A 243 17.55 -14.84 10.60
CA PRO A 243 18.72 -14.81 9.71
C PRO A 243 18.46 -14.05 8.40
N THR A 244 17.28 -14.23 7.78
CA THR A 244 16.92 -13.48 6.57
C THR A 244 16.84 -11.98 6.86
N LEU A 245 16.22 -11.57 7.96
CA LEU A 245 16.12 -10.16 8.34
C LEU A 245 17.50 -9.54 8.59
N ALA A 246 18.37 -10.25 9.32
CA ALA A 246 19.75 -9.82 9.56
C ALA A 246 20.51 -9.65 8.22
N ASN A 247 20.41 -10.63 7.32
CA ASN A 247 21.01 -10.55 5.99
C ASN A 247 20.46 -9.39 5.16
N LEU A 248 19.16 -9.10 5.23
CA LEU A 248 18.56 -7.94 4.56
C LEU A 248 19.12 -6.62 5.09
N TRP A 249 19.31 -6.50 6.40
CA TRP A 249 19.88 -5.29 7.01
C TRP A 249 21.36 -5.11 6.66
N ILE A 250 22.15 -6.18 6.73
CA ILE A 250 23.57 -6.17 6.39
C ILE A 250 23.75 -5.88 4.89
N SER A 251 23.04 -6.60 4.02
CA SER A 251 23.12 -6.41 2.57
C SER A 251 22.67 -5.01 2.17
N ARG A 252 21.62 -4.46 2.79
CA ARG A 252 21.21 -3.06 2.56
C ARG A 252 22.35 -2.10 2.84
N PHE A 253 23.07 -2.25 3.95
CA PHE A 253 24.20 -1.38 4.28
C PHE A 253 25.28 -1.41 3.19
N PHE A 254 25.73 -2.60 2.79
CA PHE A 254 26.75 -2.74 1.74
C PHE A 254 26.26 -2.27 0.37
N LYS A 255 24.99 -2.54 0.03
CA LYS A 255 24.37 -2.03 -1.20
C LYS A 255 24.34 -0.52 -1.24
N ARG A 256 24.01 0.17 -0.13
CA ARG A 256 24.04 1.64 -0.07
C ARG A 256 25.44 2.20 -0.33
N LEU A 257 26.48 1.53 0.17
CA LEU A 257 27.86 1.91 -0.13
C LEU A 257 28.19 1.68 -1.61
N TYR A 258 27.82 0.52 -2.15
CA TYR A 258 28.12 0.16 -3.52
C TYR A 258 27.36 1.02 -4.55
N TYR A 259 26.07 1.29 -4.33
CA TYR A 259 25.22 2.08 -5.23
C TYR A 259 25.65 3.54 -5.34
N ARG A 260 26.50 4.04 -4.43
CA ARG A 260 27.13 5.36 -4.60
C ARG A 260 27.91 5.48 -5.90
N SER A 261 28.49 4.38 -6.40
CA SER A 261 29.21 4.36 -7.68
C SER A 261 28.27 4.52 -8.90
N TYR A 262 26.99 4.17 -8.74
CA TYR A 262 25.98 4.32 -9.78
C TYR A 262 25.36 5.72 -9.82
N TYR A 263 25.48 6.49 -8.74
CA TYR A 263 24.85 7.80 -8.66
C TYR A 263 25.57 8.83 -9.54
N LYS A 264 24.77 9.57 -10.30
CA LYS A 264 25.19 10.72 -11.09
C LYS A 264 24.62 12.00 -10.46
N ASP A 265 25.26 13.12 -10.75
CA ASP A 265 24.76 14.42 -10.33
C ASP A 265 23.49 14.78 -11.11
N PHE A 266 22.60 15.50 -10.42
CA PHE A 266 21.36 15.98 -10.99
C PHE A 266 21.58 17.35 -11.62
N ASP A 267 21.41 17.44 -12.95
CA ASP A 267 21.37 18.70 -13.67
C ASP A 267 19.94 18.99 -14.14
N LYS A 268 19.41 20.13 -13.70
CA LYS A 268 18.05 20.58 -14.03
C LYS A 268 17.92 21.11 -15.47
N ASN A 269 19.03 21.39 -16.15
CA ASN A 269 19.03 21.94 -17.50
C ASN A 269 18.95 20.85 -18.58
N GLU A 270 19.14 19.59 -18.21
CA GLU A 270 18.97 18.47 -19.15
C GLU A 270 17.51 18.31 -19.55
N LYS A 271 17.28 17.81 -20.77
CA LYS A 271 15.96 17.37 -21.19
C LYS A 271 15.73 15.96 -20.66
N TYR A 272 14.77 15.78 -19.77
CA TYR A 272 14.54 14.47 -19.17
C TYR A 272 13.10 14.17 -18.82
N PHE A 273 12.80 12.87 -18.77
CA PHE A 273 11.64 12.33 -18.06
C PHE A 273 12.06 11.83 -16.68
N TYR A 274 11.20 12.00 -15.69
CA TYR A 274 11.43 11.40 -14.37
C TYR A 274 10.71 10.06 -14.26
N PHE A 275 11.46 9.01 -13.92
CA PHE A 275 10.93 7.67 -13.62
C PHE A 275 11.28 7.29 -12.17
N PRO A 276 10.36 7.44 -11.20
CA PRO A 276 10.60 7.05 -9.82
C PRO A 276 10.60 5.52 -9.68
N LEU A 277 11.61 4.94 -9.03
CA LEU A 277 11.58 3.53 -8.67
C LEU A 277 10.66 3.30 -7.47
N HIS A 278 9.82 2.29 -7.57
CA HIS A 278 9.03 1.78 -6.46
C HIS A 278 9.92 1.06 -5.45
N LEU A 279 9.41 0.90 -4.22
CA LEU A 279 10.04 0.03 -3.25
C LEU A 279 10.13 -1.39 -3.81
N TYR A 280 11.22 -2.10 -3.52
CA TYR A 280 11.33 -3.50 -3.94
C TYR A 280 10.24 -4.39 -3.31
N TYR A 281 9.79 -4.01 -2.10
CA TYR A 281 8.71 -4.67 -1.35
C TYR A 281 7.37 -3.93 -1.46
N ASP A 282 7.18 -3.09 -2.49
CA ASP A 282 5.96 -2.30 -2.64
C ASP A 282 4.73 -3.19 -2.83
N ALA A 283 3.69 -2.98 -2.03
CA ALA A 283 2.45 -3.72 -2.12
C ALA A 283 1.74 -3.50 -3.46
N ILE A 284 1.79 -2.27 -4.00
CA ILE A 284 1.12 -1.98 -5.29
C ILE A 284 1.76 -2.74 -6.45
N ILE A 285 3.07 -3.03 -6.37
CA ILE A 285 3.76 -3.87 -7.34
C ILE A 285 3.47 -5.35 -7.06
N ALA A 286 3.66 -5.77 -5.82
CA ALA A 286 3.60 -7.17 -5.44
C ALA A 286 2.19 -7.78 -5.52
N LEU A 287 1.15 -6.98 -5.32
CA LEU A 287 -0.25 -7.44 -5.29
C LEU A 287 -0.96 -7.23 -6.62
N THR A 288 -0.73 -6.10 -7.30
CA THR A 288 -1.59 -5.71 -8.44
C THR A 288 -0.86 -5.36 -9.72
N ASN A 289 0.47 -5.25 -9.71
CA ASN A 289 1.28 -4.86 -10.88
C ASN A 289 2.55 -5.71 -10.99
N GLN A 290 2.38 -7.03 -10.89
CA GLN A 290 3.47 -8.02 -10.76
C GLN A 290 4.33 -8.13 -12.02
N GLU A 291 3.76 -7.83 -13.19
CA GLU A 291 4.45 -7.73 -14.47
C GLU A 291 5.55 -6.66 -14.46
N PHE A 292 5.42 -5.64 -13.60
CA PHE A 292 6.43 -4.59 -13.42
C PHE A 292 7.37 -4.84 -12.24
N TYR A 293 7.39 -6.05 -11.68
CA TYR A 293 8.32 -6.42 -10.61
C TYR A 293 9.79 -6.21 -10.99
N ARG A 294 10.15 -6.56 -12.24
CA ARG A 294 11.43 -6.19 -12.84
C ARG A 294 11.39 -4.73 -13.27
N GLN A 295 11.57 -3.83 -12.32
CA GLN A 295 11.55 -2.39 -12.58
C GLN A 295 12.67 -1.94 -13.54
N ASP A 296 13.77 -2.69 -13.61
CA ASP A 296 14.85 -2.53 -14.58
C ASP A 296 14.41 -2.81 -16.02
N GLU A 297 13.51 -3.77 -16.23
CA GLU A 297 12.91 -4.04 -17.54
C GLU A 297 11.91 -2.94 -17.91
N ALA A 298 11.11 -2.49 -16.94
CA ALA A 298 10.16 -1.39 -17.14
C ALA A 298 10.88 -0.10 -17.56
N ILE A 299 11.91 0.32 -16.83
CA ILE A 299 12.68 1.52 -17.19
C ILE A 299 13.47 1.34 -18.48
N LYS A 300 13.95 0.14 -18.80
CA LYS A 300 14.60 -0.15 -20.10
C LYS A 300 13.60 -0.01 -21.25
N MET A 301 12.36 -0.47 -21.09
CA MET A 301 11.28 -0.28 -22.06
C MET A 301 10.98 1.22 -22.24
N VAL A 302 10.91 1.98 -21.15
CA VAL A 302 10.70 3.44 -21.22
C VAL A 302 11.88 4.13 -21.91
N ALA A 303 13.11 3.78 -21.55
CA ALA A 303 14.34 4.36 -22.11
C ALA A 303 14.42 4.19 -23.64
N LYS A 304 13.90 3.08 -24.18
CA LYS A 304 13.83 2.84 -25.63
C LYS A 304 12.77 3.67 -26.34
N ASN A 305 11.74 4.12 -25.63
CA ASN A 305 10.54 4.72 -26.21
C ASN A 305 10.41 6.24 -25.98
N ILE A 306 11.27 6.86 -25.16
CA ILE A 306 11.35 8.32 -25.05
C ILE A 306 12.06 8.95 -26.28
N PRO A 307 11.91 10.27 -26.52
CA PRO A 307 12.66 10.97 -27.57
C PRO A 307 14.18 10.85 -27.40
N LYS A 308 14.92 10.80 -28.52
CA LYS A 308 16.37 10.54 -28.53
C LYS A 308 17.21 11.65 -27.87
N ASP A 309 16.71 12.87 -27.82
CA ASP A 309 17.36 14.02 -27.17
C ASP A 309 17.01 14.15 -25.68
N HIS A 310 16.34 13.14 -25.10
CA HIS A 310 15.97 13.08 -23.70
C HIS A 310 16.66 11.91 -22.99
N ILE A 311 16.91 12.11 -21.69
CA ILE A 311 17.32 11.04 -20.77
C ILE A 311 16.21 10.72 -19.77
N ILE A 312 16.39 9.65 -19.00
CA ILE A 312 15.57 9.34 -17.83
C ILE A 312 16.38 9.66 -16.59
N ILE A 313 15.78 10.43 -15.68
CA ILE A 313 16.26 10.55 -14.31
C ILE A 313 15.50 9.54 -13.47
N THR A 314 16.19 8.79 -12.62
CA THR A 314 15.58 7.80 -11.75
C THR A 314 16.26 7.77 -10.38
N LYS A 315 15.55 7.31 -9.34
CA LYS A 315 16.10 7.14 -8.00
C LYS A 315 15.27 6.14 -7.19
N GLU A 316 15.93 5.49 -6.22
CA GLU A 316 15.25 4.72 -5.17
C GLU A 316 14.46 5.64 -4.22
N HIS A 317 13.47 5.08 -3.55
CA HIS A 317 12.71 5.76 -2.51
C HIS A 317 13.59 6.02 -1.27
N PRO A 318 13.61 7.25 -0.69
CA PRO A 318 14.55 7.61 0.39
C PRO A 318 14.33 6.83 1.70
N VAL A 319 13.11 6.42 2.02
CA VAL A 319 12.77 5.66 3.25
C VAL A 319 13.48 4.30 3.29
N LEU A 320 13.56 3.62 2.14
CA LEU A 320 14.08 2.26 2.06
C LEU A 320 15.16 2.10 0.97
N ASP A 321 15.99 3.12 0.77
CA ASP A 321 17.16 3.08 -0.13
C ASP A 321 18.10 1.88 0.12
N GLY A 322 18.70 1.35 -0.96
CA GLY A 322 19.56 0.16 -0.87
C GLY A 322 18.80 -1.15 -0.66
N THR A 323 17.47 -1.18 -0.81
CA THR A 323 16.68 -2.43 -0.84
C THR A 323 16.60 -3.03 -2.22
N MET A 324 16.70 -2.21 -3.28
CA MET A 324 16.66 -2.70 -4.65
C MET A 324 17.73 -3.79 -4.86
N PRO A 325 17.45 -4.86 -5.63
CA PRO A 325 18.43 -5.88 -6.00
C PRO A 325 19.61 -5.30 -6.79
N PHE A 326 20.77 -5.93 -6.62
CA PHE A 326 22.02 -5.48 -7.25
C PHE A 326 21.96 -5.59 -8.77
N ASP A 327 21.42 -6.70 -9.26
CA ASP A 327 21.26 -6.99 -10.68
C ASP A 327 20.32 -5.97 -11.35
N MET A 328 19.22 -5.60 -10.69
CA MET A 328 18.33 -4.54 -11.18
C MET A 328 19.06 -3.20 -11.26
N MET A 329 19.69 -2.75 -10.17
CA MET A 329 20.41 -1.47 -10.17
C MET A 329 21.57 -1.44 -11.17
N SER A 330 22.29 -2.56 -11.32
CA SER A 330 23.37 -2.71 -12.30
C SER A 330 22.86 -2.69 -13.74
N ALA A 331 21.71 -3.30 -14.02
CA ALA A 331 21.08 -3.24 -15.33
C ALA A 331 20.67 -1.81 -15.68
N ILE A 332 20.10 -1.07 -14.72
CA ILE A 332 19.70 0.34 -14.90
C ILE A 332 20.93 1.23 -15.13
N SER A 333 22.01 1.04 -14.35
CA SER A 333 23.22 1.89 -14.44
C SER A 333 23.97 1.75 -15.77
N LYS A 334 23.67 0.70 -16.55
CA LYS A 334 24.28 0.43 -17.86
C LYS A 334 23.50 1.03 -19.04
N LEU A 335 22.35 1.65 -18.79
CA LEU A 335 21.56 2.30 -19.84
C LEU A 335 22.13 3.70 -20.09
N ASP A 336 22.61 3.97 -21.30
CA ASP A 336 23.31 5.22 -21.65
C ASP A 336 22.46 6.47 -21.47
N ASN A 337 21.14 6.36 -21.66
CA ASN A 337 20.18 7.45 -21.50
C ASN A 337 19.41 7.40 -20.17
N VAL A 338 19.98 6.78 -19.13
CA VAL A 338 19.41 6.77 -17.77
C VAL A 338 20.43 7.23 -16.74
N LYS A 339 20.06 8.23 -15.94
CA LYS A 339 20.83 8.69 -14.78
C LYS A 339 20.15 8.29 -13.48
N ILE A 340 20.82 7.46 -12.70
CA ILE A 340 20.43 7.18 -11.32
C ILE A 340 20.95 8.31 -10.46
N VAL A 341 20.07 9.05 -9.79
CA VAL A 341 20.45 10.14 -8.88
C VAL A 341 20.32 9.71 -7.42
N LYS A 342 20.93 10.48 -6.50
CA LYS A 342 20.91 10.14 -5.07
C LYS A 342 19.46 10.04 -4.55
N PRO A 343 19.10 9.01 -3.75
CA PRO A 343 17.73 8.78 -3.27
C PRO A 343 17.09 9.96 -2.52
N HIS A 344 17.93 10.73 -1.81
CA HIS A 344 17.53 11.86 -0.97
C HIS A 344 17.38 13.19 -1.72
N ILE A 345 17.61 13.24 -3.03
CA ILE A 345 17.27 14.44 -3.82
C ILE A 345 15.75 14.65 -3.76
N ASN A 346 15.34 15.89 -3.53
CA ASN A 346 13.93 16.25 -3.45
C ASN A 346 13.23 15.99 -4.80
N SER A 347 12.22 15.11 -4.80
CA SER A 347 11.49 14.78 -6.03
C SER A 347 10.79 16.00 -6.64
N HIS A 348 10.37 17.00 -5.84
CA HIS A 348 9.76 18.22 -6.38
C HIS A 348 10.73 18.97 -7.30
N GLU A 349 12.02 19.01 -6.98
CA GLU A 349 13.03 19.64 -7.85
C GLU A 349 13.22 18.88 -9.16
N ILE A 350 13.15 17.54 -9.11
CA ILE A 350 13.21 16.69 -10.31
C ILE A 350 11.94 16.87 -11.15
N ILE A 351 10.76 16.92 -10.53
CA ILE A 351 9.47 17.08 -11.22
C ILE A 351 9.38 18.45 -11.90
N LYS A 352 9.67 19.54 -11.19
CA LYS A 352 9.53 20.92 -11.69
C LYS A 352 10.27 21.15 -13.01
N ASN A 353 11.44 20.55 -13.16
CA ASN A 353 12.30 20.76 -14.32
C ASN A 353 12.18 19.64 -15.39
N SER A 354 11.34 18.62 -15.18
CA SER A 354 11.19 17.53 -16.16
C SER A 354 10.28 17.91 -17.34
N SER A 355 10.44 17.20 -18.46
CA SER A 355 9.49 17.17 -19.58
C SER A 355 8.20 16.44 -19.24
N GLY A 356 8.21 15.64 -18.18
CA GLY A 356 7.09 14.83 -17.71
C GLY A 356 7.53 13.76 -16.72
N VAL A 357 6.57 13.04 -16.17
CA VAL A 357 6.80 11.89 -15.29
C VAL A 357 6.22 10.66 -15.96
N ILE A 358 7.04 9.61 -16.05
CA ILE A 358 6.60 8.29 -16.49
C ILE A 358 6.72 7.37 -15.29
N THR A 359 5.65 6.72 -14.86
CA THR A 359 5.66 5.88 -13.65
C THR A 359 4.86 4.61 -13.85
N ILE A 360 5.16 3.57 -13.08
CA ILE A 360 4.31 2.39 -13.00
C ILE A 360 3.01 2.80 -12.30
N ALA A 361 3.07 3.00 -10.98
CA ALA A 361 1.92 3.41 -10.16
C ALA A 361 2.33 4.29 -8.96
N SER A 362 3.42 5.06 -9.07
CA SER A 362 3.96 5.80 -7.92
C SER A 362 3.12 7.03 -7.60
N SER A 363 2.96 7.35 -6.31
CA SER A 363 2.34 8.60 -5.85
C SER A 363 3.07 9.86 -6.33
N VAL A 364 4.31 9.73 -6.81
CA VAL A 364 5.03 10.79 -7.53
C VAL A 364 4.28 11.25 -8.78
N GLY A 365 3.46 10.40 -9.41
CA GLY A 365 2.57 10.81 -10.49
C GLY A 365 1.52 11.83 -10.01
N TRP A 366 0.94 11.61 -8.83
CA TRP A 366 0.08 12.60 -8.19
C TRP A 366 0.82 13.90 -7.89
N GLU A 367 2.04 13.84 -7.32
CA GLU A 367 2.88 15.03 -7.09
C GLU A 367 3.11 15.81 -8.40
N ALA A 368 3.39 15.10 -9.50
CA ALA A 368 3.66 15.70 -10.80
C ALA A 368 2.47 16.45 -11.42
N MET A 369 1.25 15.91 -11.25
CA MET A 369 0.02 16.60 -11.66
C MET A 369 -0.12 17.97 -10.98
N GLN A 370 0.26 18.07 -9.70
CA GLN A 370 0.18 19.34 -8.96
C GLN A 370 1.10 20.41 -9.56
N TYR A 371 2.22 20.01 -10.16
CA TYR A 371 3.15 20.89 -10.88
C TYR A 371 2.73 21.18 -12.34
N GLY A 372 1.56 20.68 -12.77
CA GLY A 372 1.10 20.84 -14.15
C GLY A 372 1.94 20.03 -15.16
N LYS A 373 2.71 19.05 -14.68
CA LYS A 373 3.55 18.22 -15.54
C LYS A 373 2.73 17.08 -16.14
N PRO A 374 2.99 16.70 -17.40
CA PRO A 374 2.34 15.55 -17.99
C PRO A 374 2.77 14.27 -17.25
N VAL A 375 1.79 13.41 -16.99
CA VAL A 375 2.00 12.14 -16.29
C VAL A 375 1.55 11.00 -17.19
N ILE A 376 2.48 10.07 -17.43
CA ILE A 376 2.23 8.83 -18.17
C ILE A 376 2.34 7.67 -17.18
N THR A 377 1.27 6.89 -17.05
CA THR A 377 1.23 5.72 -16.16
C THR A 377 1.36 4.44 -16.98
N LEU A 378 2.05 3.43 -16.45
CA LEU A 378 2.13 2.09 -17.05
C LEU A 378 1.08 1.13 -16.46
N ALA A 379 0.62 1.43 -15.25
CA ALA A 379 -0.40 0.70 -14.51
C ALA A 379 -1.59 1.60 -14.13
N ASP A 380 -2.67 1.00 -13.60
CA ASP A 380 -3.78 1.76 -13.03
C ASP A 380 -3.37 2.41 -11.70
N THR A 381 -3.83 3.64 -11.48
CA THR A 381 -3.47 4.44 -10.30
C THR A 381 -4.69 5.15 -9.72
N PHE A 382 -4.63 5.47 -8.42
CA PHE A 382 -5.71 6.23 -7.78
C PHE A 382 -5.90 7.63 -8.38
N PHE A 383 -4.88 8.18 -9.03
CA PHE A 383 -4.85 9.52 -9.60
C PHE A 383 -5.13 9.57 -11.10
N ASP A 384 -5.65 8.48 -11.67
CA ASP A 384 -6.10 8.47 -13.06
C ASP A 384 -7.36 9.32 -13.24
N TYR A 385 -7.18 10.52 -13.81
CA TYR A 385 -8.29 11.46 -13.98
C TYR A 385 -8.21 12.24 -15.30
N LYS A 386 -9.20 11.97 -16.18
CA LYS A 386 -9.42 12.65 -17.45
C LYS A 386 -8.11 12.87 -18.22
N ASN A 387 -7.79 14.13 -18.50
CA ASN A 387 -6.64 14.55 -19.27
C ASN A 387 -5.45 14.97 -18.39
N LEU A 388 -5.46 14.69 -17.08
CA LEU A 388 -4.32 14.95 -16.20
C LEU A 388 -3.27 13.83 -16.25
N THR A 389 -3.72 12.58 -16.45
CA THR A 389 -2.85 11.42 -16.67
C THR A 389 -3.12 10.78 -18.02
N ARG A 390 -2.17 10.01 -18.55
CA ARG A 390 -2.38 9.13 -19.70
C ARG A 390 -1.79 7.77 -19.40
N LYS A 391 -2.63 6.74 -19.32
CA LYS A 391 -2.17 5.36 -19.21
C LYS A 391 -1.65 4.89 -20.58
N ALA A 392 -0.41 4.45 -20.64
CA ALA A 392 0.15 3.81 -21.82
C ALA A 392 -0.19 2.31 -21.80
N LYS A 393 -0.98 1.84 -22.75
CA LYS A 393 -1.41 0.44 -22.83
C LYS A 393 -0.38 -0.48 -23.49
N ASN A 394 0.57 0.09 -24.23
CA ASN A 394 1.63 -0.63 -24.93
C ASN A 394 2.79 0.34 -25.28
N GLU A 395 3.89 -0.21 -25.80
CA GLU A 395 5.09 0.55 -26.17
C GLU A 395 4.82 1.63 -27.24
N ALA A 396 3.94 1.35 -28.22
CA ALA A 396 3.62 2.31 -29.27
C ALA A 396 2.89 3.54 -28.71
N GLU A 397 1.95 3.32 -27.79
CA GLU A 397 1.25 4.39 -27.08
C GLU A 397 2.20 5.15 -26.15
N LEU A 398 3.07 4.45 -25.41
CA LEU A 398 4.11 5.06 -24.59
C LEU A 398 4.99 6.01 -25.42
N LYS A 399 5.49 5.55 -26.56
CA LYS A 399 6.33 6.36 -27.46
C LYS A 399 5.59 7.60 -27.97
N LYS A 400 4.32 7.44 -28.36
CA LYS A 400 3.47 8.54 -28.81
C LYS A 400 3.27 9.56 -27.69
N LEU A 401 2.90 9.11 -26.49
CA LEU A 401 2.65 9.97 -25.33
C LEU A 401 3.92 10.68 -24.86
N ALA A 402 5.05 9.99 -24.80
CA ALA A 402 6.33 10.58 -24.42
C ALA A 402 6.76 11.66 -25.42
N LYS A 403 6.59 11.42 -26.73
CA LYS A 403 6.82 12.44 -27.75
C LYS A 403 5.91 13.66 -27.58
N GLN A 404 4.61 13.44 -27.37
CA GLN A 404 3.66 14.53 -27.14
C GLN A 404 3.97 15.31 -25.86
N ALA A 405 4.43 14.64 -24.80
CA ALA A 405 4.85 15.28 -23.55
C ALA A 405 6.06 16.18 -23.77
N ALA A 406 7.11 15.67 -24.42
CA ALA A 406 8.33 16.41 -24.74
C ALA A 406 8.07 17.63 -25.64
N GLU A 407 7.11 17.53 -26.55
CA GLU A 407 6.70 18.63 -27.44
C GLU A 407 5.71 19.61 -26.78
N GLY A 408 5.36 19.43 -25.51
CA GLY A 408 4.38 20.27 -24.80
C GLY A 408 2.94 20.15 -25.32
N LYS A 409 2.62 19.07 -26.07
CA LYS A 409 1.32 18.86 -26.70
C LYS A 409 0.28 18.20 -25.79
N LEU A 410 0.72 17.60 -24.68
CA LEU A 410 -0.20 17.08 -23.67
C LEU A 410 -0.78 18.25 -22.86
N LYS A 411 -1.98 18.70 -23.26
CA LYS A 411 -2.68 19.80 -22.60
C LYS A 411 -3.06 19.44 -21.18
N PHE A 412 -2.70 20.32 -20.26
CA PHE A 412 -3.07 20.27 -18.85
C PHE A 412 -4.27 21.20 -18.58
N ASN A 413 -5.25 20.73 -17.81
CA ASN A 413 -6.42 21.53 -17.44
C ASN A 413 -6.41 21.82 -15.93
N ARG A 414 -6.26 23.11 -15.57
CA ARG A 414 -6.25 23.54 -14.17
C ARG A 414 -7.58 23.25 -13.45
N GLN A 415 -8.73 23.37 -14.13
CA GLN A 415 -10.03 23.06 -13.52
C GLN A 415 -10.15 21.58 -13.19
N ASP A 416 -9.67 20.70 -14.09
CA ASP A 416 -9.65 19.27 -13.81
C ASP A 416 -8.72 18.95 -12.62
N LEU A 417 -7.56 19.63 -12.51
CA LEU A 417 -6.69 19.49 -11.34
C LEU A 417 -7.42 19.90 -10.06
N LEU A 418 -8.07 21.07 -10.04
CA LEU A 418 -8.78 21.55 -8.85
C LEU A 418 -9.94 20.62 -8.46
N GLN A 419 -10.69 20.11 -9.44
CA GLN A 419 -11.74 19.11 -9.21
C GLN A 419 -11.17 17.87 -8.54
N TYR A 420 -10.09 17.33 -9.10
CA TYR A 420 -9.49 16.11 -8.58
C TYR A 420 -8.83 16.35 -7.21
N THR A 421 -8.12 17.47 -7.00
CA THR A 421 -7.56 17.82 -5.69
C THR A 421 -8.64 17.96 -4.63
N TYR A 422 -9.76 18.64 -4.95
CA TYR A 422 -10.89 18.73 -4.03
C TYR A 422 -11.39 17.33 -3.65
N SER A 423 -11.61 16.45 -4.64
CA SER A 423 -12.05 15.07 -4.39
C SER A 423 -11.05 14.31 -3.53
N PHE A 424 -9.76 14.40 -3.85
CA PHE A 424 -8.68 13.80 -3.06
C PHE A 424 -8.75 14.22 -1.60
N VAL A 425 -8.87 15.53 -1.31
CA VAL A 425 -8.96 16.03 0.07
C VAL A 425 -10.24 15.58 0.75
N LYS A 426 -11.38 15.61 0.07
CA LYS A 426 -12.69 15.27 0.66
C LYS A 426 -12.94 13.77 0.81
N SER A 427 -12.24 12.94 0.06
CA SER A 427 -12.24 11.49 0.23
C SER A 427 -11.41 11.03 1.43
N HIS A 428 -10.50 11.86 1.93
CA HIS A 428 -9.85 11.60 3.21
C HIS A 428 -10.80 11.91 4.38
N GLN A 429 -10.70 11.10 5.44
CA GLN A 429 -11.39 11.28 6.69
C GLN A 429 -10.41 11.67 7.80
N PRO A 430 -10.82 12.53 8.75
CA PRO A 430 -9.96 12.96 9.84
C PRO A 430 -9.63 11.81 10.79
N ASN A 431 -8.58 12.02 11.59
CA ASN A 431 -7.97 11.07 12.52
C ASN A 431 -7.12 10.04 11.79
N ASP A 432 -6.05 9.59 12.42
CA ASP A 432 -5.16 8.57 11.87
C ASP A 432 -4.72 7.62 12.99
N TYR A 433 -4.24 6.44 12.62
CA TYR A 433 -3.73 5.46 13.56
C TYR A 433 -2.41 5.92 14.21
N PHE A 434 -1.73 6.89 13.61
CA PHE A 434 -0.47 7.45 14.09
C PHE A 434 -0.58 8.93 14.48
N ALA A 435 0.21 9.34 15.48
CA ALA A 435 0.46 10.72 15.84
C ALA A 435 1.56 11.34 14.96
N GLU A 436 1.33 12.58 14.53
CA GLU A 436 2.10 13.37 13.56
C GLU A 436 3.63 13.36 13.82
N ASP A 437 4.08 13.68 15.03
CA ASP A 437 5.49 14.00 15.27
C ASP A 437 6.41 12.79 15.53
N SER A 438 5.83 11.63 15.81
CA SER A 438 6.61 10.50 16.36
C SER A 438 6.33 9.16 15.70
N LEU A 439 5.32 9.09 14.81
CA LEU A 439 4.77 7.82 14.31
C LEU A 439 4.43 6.87 15.48
N SER A 440 4.12 7.43 16.65
CA SER A 440 3.57 6.71 17.78
C SER A 440 2.07 6.54 17.59
N LEU A 441 1.47 5.54 18.21
CA LEU A 441 0.03 5.31 18.07
C LEU A 441 -0.73 6.34 18.89
N ASP A 442 -1.61 7.12 18.26
CA ASP A 442 -2.50 8.02 18.98
C ASP A 442 -3.71 7.24 19.53
N ARG A 443 -3.68 7.00 20.84
CA ARG A 443 -4.72 6.28 21.58
C ARG A 443 -5.57 7.21 22.45
N SER A 444 -5.49 8.52 22.21
CA SER A 444 -6.33 9.48 22.93
C SER A 444 -7.81 9.16 22.70
N ALA A 445 -8.64 9.36 23.73
CA ALA A 445 -10.08 9.12 23.62
C ALA A 445 -10.71 9.90 22.45
N LYS A 446 -10.18 11.10 22.16
CA LYS A 446 -10.58 11.91 21.00
C LYS A 446 -10.29 11.19 19.68
N ASN A 447 -9.07 10.68 19.50
CA ASN A 447 -8.68 9.99 18.27
C ASN A 447 -9.44 8.66 18.10
N ILE A 448 -9.63 7.89 19.18
CA ILE A 448 -10.40 6.64 19.13
C ILE A 448 -11.86 6.88 18.71
N ARG A 449 -12.54 7.87 19.30
CA ARG A 449 -13.90 8.24 18.88
C ARG A 449 -13.92 8.69 17.42
N GLY A 450 -12.93 9.49 17.02
CA GLY A 450 -12.79 9.95 15.64
C GLY A 450 -12.59 8.83 14.62
N LEU A 451 -11.81 7.79 14.96
CA LEU A 451 -11.65 6.60 14.12
C LEU A 451 -12.94 5.77 14.06
N ALA A 452 -13.70 5.68 15.15
CA ALA A 452 -15.01 5.03 15.14
C ALA A 452 -16.03 5.83 14.29
N ASP A 453 -16.03 7.17 14.40
CA ASP A 453 -16.85 8.07 13.56
C ASP A 453 -16.54 7.88 12.07
N ALA A 454 -15.25 7.75 11.74
CA ALA A 454 -14.78 7.50 10.38
C ALA A 454 -15.32 6.18 9.80
N ILE A 455 -15.27 5.10 10.59
CA ILE A 455 -15.83 3.78 10.21
C ILE A 455 -17.35 3.88 10.02
N GLU A 456 -18.08 4.51 10.92
CA GLU A 456 -19.53 4.69 10.77
C GLU A 456 -19.89 5.56 9.56
N ALA A 457 -19.11 6.60 9.28
CA ALA A 457 -19.29 7.44 8.11
C ALA A 457 -19.05 6.66 6.81
N GLU A 458 -18.06 5.77 6.79
CA GLU A 458 -17.81 4.89 5.64
C GLU A 458 -18.92 3.83 5.47
N ILE A 459 -19.40 3.26 6.56
CA ILE A 459 -20.56 2.35 6.56
C ILE A 459 -21.78 3.05 5.96
N LYS A 460 -22.11 4.26 6.43
CA LYS A 460 -23.26 5.05 5.91
C LYS A 460 -23.09 5.38 4.42
N TYR A 461 -21.87 5.70 4.00
CA TYR A 461 -21.56 5.97 2.60
C TYR A 461 -21.85 4.75 1.72
N ARG A 462 -21.44 3.55 2.14
CA ARG A 462 -21.67 2.28 1.43
C ARG A 462 -23.11 1.81 1.47
N GLU A 463 -23.85 2.12 2.51
CA GLU A 463 -25.29 1.83 2.53
C GLU A 463 -26.09 2.71 1.55
N SER A 464 -25.52 3.86 1.16
CA SER A 464 -26.19 4.85 0.32
C SER A 464 -25.83 4.74 -1.18
N ASN A 465 -24.82 3.93 -1.54
CA ASN A 465 -24.27 3.81 -2.89
C ASN A 465 -24.03 2.34 -3.22
#